data_AF-A0A6I4MJI2-F1
#
_entry.id   AF-A0A6I4MJI2-F1
#
_cell.length_a   1.000
_cell.length_b   1.000
_cell.length_c   1.000
_cell.angle_alpha   90.00
_cell.angle_beta   90.00
_cell.angle_gamma   90.00
#
_symmetry.space_group_name_H-M   'P 1'
#
loop_
_entity.id
_entity.type
_entity.pdbx_description
1 polymer ?
#
loop_
_entity_poly.entity_id
_entity_poly.type
_entity_poly.pdbx_seq_one_letter_code
_entity_poly.pdbx_strand_id
1 'polypeptide(L)'
;MGTGRRPVVMAVDIGTATTRIRTAAGLTVLATPPPGAIAAVLTRAAGTDRPVTCVVPDHWRDHGPGLARQELLHATVLPVGPATLIGRFAAVAAHAASRTGPGRYLVCDAGASGTGFGLCEVSGESVRLVDAVFDAGAGGDAFAEAVAPGHGREFAASAAQNAERLATVLATAREKALFRNALAVRAGDLEITAGVLLEAFEPFGARLAALAGRWSGASARTVLTGGFAAFPLVAEVLPDAAPLGPHAAVEGAALFAGEVFREAPLPDVRLPIHRIRHGLPVEAEIDVPGRPGRFAALTGRDLLLCHRREPPLGAPSLLLDDAGTLPVEVDGRPAPCRAAGLPPGAYRLGLRAATRGPVVALFPVAPDADPVPVPLERPAR
;
A
#
# COMPACT_ATOMS: atom_id res chain seq x y z
N MET A 1 28.90 -6.01 -27.73
CA MET A 1 27.73 -5.62 -26.91
C MET A 1 26.88 -6.86 -26.71
N GLY A 2 27.05 -7.53 -25.57
CA GLY A 2 26.30 -8.74 -25.27
C GLY A 2 24.82 -8.41 -25.14
N THR A 3 23.97 -9.17 -25.82
CA THR A 3 22.52 -9.21 -25.59
C THR A 3 22.28 -9.81 -24.20
N GLY A 4 22.57 -9.02 -23.16
CA GLY A 4 22.25 -9.38 -21.79
C GLY A 4 20.75 -9.58 -21.72
N ARG A 5 20.31 -10.83 -21.54
CA ARG A 5 18.92 -11.13 -21.22
C ARG A 5 18.53 -10.23 -20.05
N ARG A 6 17.57 -9.33 -20.29
CA ARG A 6 16.99 -8.54 -19.20
C ARG A 6 16.56 -9.52 -18.10
N PRO A 7 16.90 -9.27 -16.84
CA PRO A 7 16.50 -10.13 -15.74
C PRO A 7 14.99 -10.36 -15.82
N VAL A 8 14.55 -11.59 -15.57
CA VAL A 8 13.11 -11.90 -15.53
C VAL A 8 12.53 -11.13 -14.36
N VAL A 9 11.77 -10.09 -14.70
CA VAL A 9 11.11 -9.21 -13.74
C VAL A 9 9.79 -9.88 -13.31
N MET A 10 9.63 -10.10 -12.00
CA MET A 10 8.35 -10.50 -11.43
C MET A 10 7.80 -9.37 -10.57
N ALA A 11 6.62 -8.90 -10.96
CA ALA A 11 5.90 -7.86 -10.25
C ALA A 11 4.49 -8.34 -9.92
N VAL A 12 4.05 -8.12 -8.69
CA VAL A 12 2.72 -8.48 -8.20
C VAL A 12 2.06 -7.24 -7.64
N ASP A 13 0.84 -6.91 -8.07
CA ASP A 13 0.00 -5.89 -7.45
C ASP A 13 -1.16 -6.56 -6.72
N ILE A 14 -1.16 -6.43 -5.38
CA ILE A 14 -2.22 -6.97 -4.52
C ILE A 14 -3.32 -5.92 -4.39
N GLY A 15 -4.30 -5.98 -5.28
CA GLY A 15 -5.54 -5.21 -5.18
C GLY A 15 -6.56 -5.87 -4.27
N THR A 16 -7.55 -5.07 -3.84
CA THR A 16 -8.63 -5.56 -2.98
C THR A 16 -9.67 -6.41 -3.72
N ALA A 17 -9.84 -6.17 -5.02
CA ALA A 17 -10.69 -7.00 -5.89
C ALA A 17 -9.89 -7.94 -6.81
N THR A 18 -8.70 -7.52 -7.25
CA THR A 18 -7.89 -8.27 -8.21
C THR A 18 -6.42 -8.25 -7.82
N THR A 19 -5.74 -9.37 -8.04
CA THR A 19 -4.27 -9.45 -8.02
C THR A 19 -3.75 -9.49 -9.44
N ARG A 20 -2.76 -8.65 -9.75
CA ARG A 20 -2.13 -8.58 -11.08
C ARG A 20 -0.70 -9.05 -11.00
N ILE A 21 -0.29 -9.92 -11.90
CA ILE A 21 1.04 -10.52 -11.91
C ILE A 21 1.66 -10.25 -13.28
N ARG A 22 2.76 -9.51 -13.32
CA ARG A 22 3.58 -9.27 -14.51
C ARG A 22 4.81 -10.16 -14.44
N THR A 23 5.02 -10.93 -15.49
CA THR A 23 6.22 -11.77 -15.69
C THR A 23 6.75 -11.58 -17.11
N ALA A 24 7.85 -12.24 -17.45
CA ALA A 24 8.33 -12.29 -18.83
C ALA A 24 7.31 -12.91 -19.82
N ALA A 25 6.38 -13.74 -19.33
CA ALA A 25 5.32 -14.34 -20.16
C ALA A 25 4.13 -13.40 -20.42
N GLY A 26 4.04 -12.28 -19.70
CA GLY A 26 2.96 -11.30 -19.85
C GLY A 26 2.25 -10.95 -18.53
N LEU A 27 1.04 -10.41 -18.65
CA LEU A 27 0.19 -10.01 -17.54
C LEU A 27 -0.88 -11.06 -17.25
N THR A 28 -1.00 -11.48 -15.99
CA THR A 28 -2.10 -12.30 -15.49
C THR A 28 -2.91 -11.51 -14.47
N VAL A 29 -4.24 -11.59 -14.54
CA VAL A 29 -5.16 -10.96 -13.59
C VAL A 29 -5.99 -12.04 -12.92
N LEU A 30 -5.96 -12.07 -11.59
CA LEU A 30 -6.69 -13.02 -10.76
C LEU A 30 -7.73 -12.28 -9.92
N ALA A 31 -8.97 -12.75 -9.89
CA ALA A 31 -10.00 -12.21 -9.01
C ALA A 31 -9.79 -12.77 -7.59
N THR A 32 -9.52 -11.91 -6.61
CA THR A 32 -9.35 -12.26 -5.17
C THR A 32 -8.72 -13.64 -4.90
N PRO A 33 -7.50 -13.91 -5.41
CA PRO A 33 -6.90 -15.22 -5.24
C PRO A 33 -6.59 -15.50 -3.77
N PRO A 34 -6.75 -16.74 -3.29
CA PRO A 34 -6.17 -17.14 -2.02
C PRO A 34 -4.63 -17.03 -2.10
N PRO A 35 -3.91 -16.83 -0.97
CA PRO A 35 -2.45 -16.67 -0.97
C PRO A 35 -1.71 -17.78 -1.74
N GLY A 36 -2.13 -19.04 -1.58
CA GLY A 36 -1.53 -20.18 -2.29
C GLY A 36 -1.63 -20.11 -3.82
N ALA A 37 -2.66 -19.45 -4.36
CA ALA A 37 -2.80 -19.26 -5.80
C ALA A 37 -1.78 -18.25 -6.35
N ILE A 38 -1.41 -17.22 -5.58
CA ILE A 38 -0.38 -16.25 -5.98
C ILE A 38 0.97 -16.96 -6.13
N ALA A 39 1.38 -17.72 -5.10
CA ALA A 39 2.62 -18.48 -5.13
C ALA A 39 2.64 -19.49 -6.30
N ALA A 40 1.54 -20.20 -6.53
CA ALA A 40 1.44 -21.17 -7.63
C ALA A 40 1.61 -20.53 -9.01
N VAL A 41 1.03 -19.34 -9.26
CA VAL A 41 1.21 -18.63 -10.53
C VAL A 41 2.66 -18.17 -10.70
N LEU A 42 3.27 -17.61 -9.65
CA LEU A 42 4.66 -17.15 -9.69
C LEU A 42 5.64 -18.30 -9.96
N THR A 43 5.53 -19.41 -9.22
CA THR A 43 6.36 -20.60 -9.40
C THR A 43 6.24 -21.16 -10.82
N ARG A 44 5.02 -21.20 -11.38
CA ARG A 44 4.80 -21.68 -12.76
C ARG A 44 5.42 -20.76 -13.80
N ALA A 45 5.37 -19.45 -13.59
CA ALA A 45 5.80 -18.48 -14.59
C ALA A 45 7.33 -18.28 -14.63
N ALA A 46 8.04 -18.46 -13.51
CA ALA A 46 9.46 -18.10 -13.41
C ALA A 46 10.36 -19.17 -12.76
N GLY A 47 9.80 -20.24 -12.21
CA GLY A 47 10.53 -21.20 -11.36
C GLY A 47 10.73 -20.66 -9.94
N THR A 48 11.68 -21.23 -9.21
CA THR A 48 12.12 -20.79 -7.87
C THR A 48 13.39 -19.92 -7.96
N ASP A 49 13.75 -19.27 -6.86
CA ASP A 49 14.93 -18.42 -6.67
C ASP A 49 14.97 -17.14 -7.52
N ARG A 50 13.80 -16.58 -7.82
CA ARG A 50 13.68 -15.33 -8.59
C ARG A 50 13.19 -14.19 -7.70
N PRO A 51 13.82 -13.00 -7.74
CA PRO A 51 13.35 -11.85 -6.99
C PRO A 51 11.92 -11.48 -7.39
N VAL A 52 11.05 -11.25 -6.40
CA VAL A 52 9.67 -10.81 -6.57
C VAL A 52 9.54 -9.39 -6.00
N THR A 53 8.97 -8.46 -6.75
CA THR A 53 8.50 -7.18 -6.18
C THR A 53 6.98 -7.20 -6.06
N CYS A 54 6.48 -7.05 -4.84
CA CYS A 54 5.06 -6.98 -4.55
C CYS A 54 4.66 -5.56 -4.16
N VAL A 55 3.63 -5.06 -4.80
CA VAL A 55 2.94 -3.82 -4.45
C VAL A 55 1.87 -4.12 -3.43
N VAL A 56 1.88 -3.38 -2.35
CA VAL A 56 0.83 -3.40 -1.32
C VAL A 56 0.07 -2.08 -1.31
N PRO A 57 -1.23 -2.08 -0.97
CA PRO A 57 -1.97 -0.84 -0.74
C PRO A 57 -1.29 -0.01 0.35
N ASP A 58 -1.07 1.28 0.12
CA ASP A 58 -0.35 2.12 1.08
C ASP A 58 -1.05 2.23 2.44
N HIS A 59 -2.38 2.14 2.48
CA HIS A 59 -3.12 2.14 3.75
C HIS A 59 -2.80 0.91 4.63
N TRP A 60 -2.32 -0.21 4.07
CA TRP A 60 -1.85 -1.35 4.88
C TRP A 60 -0.63 -1.02 5.72
N ARG A 61 0.05 0.10 5.43
CA ARG A 61 1.27 0.49 6.12
C ARG A 61 1.01 1.21 7.44
N ASP A 62 -0.23 1.66 7.68
CA ASP A 62 -0.57 2.55 8.80
C ASP A 62 -1.26 1.84 9.97
N HIS A 63 -1.65 0.58 9.83
CA HIS A 63 -2.44 -0.13 10.84
C HIS A 63 -2.02 -1.59 10.98
N GLY A 64 -2.27 -2.14 12.17
CA GLY A 64 -1.88 -3.50 12.57
C GLY A 64 -2.27 -4.59 11.57
N PRO A 65 -3.56 -4.73 11.22
CA PRO A 65 -3.99 -5.74 10.24
C PRO A 65 -3.28 -5.66 8.89
N GLY A 66 -2.90 -4.44 8.47
CA GLY A 66 -2.19 -4.21 7.21
C GLY A 66 -0.74 -4.68 7.29
N LEU A 67 -0.06 -4.40 8.40
CA LEU A 67 1.29 -4.91 8.68
C LEU A 67 1.30 -6.44 8.75
N ALA A 68 0.30 -7.06 9.40
CA ALA A 68 0.16 -8.51 9.42
C ALA A 68 -0.01 -9.10 8.01
N ARG A 69 -0.83 -8.46 7.16
CA ARG A 69 -0.99 -8.87 5.76
C ARG A 69 0.31 -8.75 4.95
N GLN A 70 1.14 -7.73 5.22
CA GLN A 70 2.45 -7.60 4.59
C GLN A 70 3.39 -8.76 4.96
N GLU A 71 3.44 -9.14 6.25
CA GLU A 71 4.23 -10.30 6.71
C GLU A 71 3.73 -11.61 6.09
N LEU A 72 2.40 -11.80 6.05
CA LEU A 72 1.79 -12.98 5.43
C LEU A 72 2.10 -13.04 3.93
N LEU A 73 2.00 -11.91 3.22
CA LEU A 73 2.33 -11.84 1.81
C LEU A 73 3.80 -12.18 1.58
N HIS A 74 4.72 -11.58 2.36
CA HIS A 74 6.14 -11.89 2.30
C HIS A 74 6.40 -13.38 2.51
N ALA A 75 5.83 -13.99 3.56
CA ALA A 75 5.96 -15.42 3.83
C ALA A 75 5.39 -16.28 2.69
N THR A 76 4.31 -15.84 2.04
CA THR A 76 3.69 -16.53 0.91
C THR A 76 4.59 -16.55 -0.32
N VAL A 77 5.30 -15.45 -0.59
CA VAL A 77 6.16 -15.34 -1.79
C VAL A 77 7.60 -15.78 -1.54
N LEU A 78 8.04 -15.88 -0.29
CA LEU A 78 9.41 -16.28 0.08
C LEU A 78 9.87 -17.60 -0.56
N PRO A 79 9.04 -18.67 -0.68
CA PRO A 79 9.43 -19.90 -1.37
C PRO A 79 9.71 -19.73 -2.87
N VAL A 80 9.21 -18.65 -3.48
CA VAL A 80 9.49 -18.31 -4.89
C VAL A 80 10.84 -17.62 -5.03
N GLY A 81 11.24 -16.81 -4.04
CA GLY A 81 12.52 -16.12 -4.00
C GLY A 81 12.51 -14.86 -3.12
N PRO A 82 13.60 -14.08 -3.13
CA PRO A 82 13.70 -12.85 -2.35
C PRO A 82 12.58 -11.87 -2.71
N ALA A 83 11.81 -11.44 -1.71
CA ALA A 83 10.68 -10.56 -1.92
C ALA A 83 10.96 -9.13 -1.44
N THR A 84 10.62 -8.15 -2.28
CA THR A 84 10.60 -6.74 -1.94
C THR A 84 9.16 -6.26 -1.92
N LEU A 85 8.73 -5.60 -0.85
CA LEU A 85 7.42 -4.97 -0.78
C LEU A 85 7.58 -3.47 -1.04
N ILE A 86 6.75 -2.91 -1.93
CA ILE A 86 6.71 -1.47 -2.23
C ILE A 86 5.28 -0.94 -2.14
N GLY A 87 5.13 0.37 -1.98
CA GLY A 87 3.85 1.04 -1.89
C GLY A 87 3.24 1.22 -3.27
N ARG A 88 1.92 1.18 -3.34
CA ARG A 88 1.20 1.40 -4.59
C ARG A 88 1.44 2.78 -5.17
N PHE A 89 1.42 3.83 -4.36
CA PHE A 89 1.68 5.18 -4.83
C PHE A 89 3.10 5.32 -5.37
N ALA A 90 4.10 4.72 -4.70
CA ALA A 90 5.47 4.72 -5.20
C ALA A 90 5.60 3.97 -6.54
N ALA A 91 4.97 2.81 -6.68
CA ALA A 91 4.95 2.06 -7.93
C ALA A 91 4.31 2.88 -9.07
N VAL A 92 3.14 3.48 -8.82
CA VAL A 92 2.42 4.27 -9.82
C VAL A 92 3.18 5.55 -10.19
N ALA A 93 3.79 6.22 -9.22
CA ALA A 93 4.64 7.39 -9.46
C ALA A 93 5.87 7.03 -10.31
N ALA A 94 6.51 5.88 -10.07
CA ALA A 94 7.60 5.39 -10.92
C ALA A 94 7.13 5.13 -12.35
N HIS A 95 5.95 4.51 -12.54
CA HIS A 95 5.38 4.32 -13.86
C HIS A 95 5.11 5.65 -14.56
N ALA A 96 4.52 6.62 -13.87
CA ALA A 96 4.28 7.96 -14.39
C ALA A 96 5.60 8.66 -14.79
N ALA A 97 6.60 8.61 -13.90
CA ALA A 97 7.91 9.23 -14.11
C ALA A 97 8.67 8.59 -15.27
N SER A 98 8.56 7.28 -15.47
CA SER A 98 9.17 6.59 -16.62
C SER A 98 8.67 7.12 -17.98
N ARG A 99 7.48 7.74 -18.00
CA ARG A 99 6.85 8.31 -19.20
C ARG A 99 7.04 9.82 -19.34
N THR A 100 7.26 10.52 -18.23
CA THR A 100 7.17 12.00 -18.17
C THR A 100 8.38 12.66 -17.50
N GLY A 101 9.38 11.90 -17.10
CA GLY A 101 10.58 12.36 -16.38
C GLY A 101 10.38 12.43 -14.86
N PRO A 102 11.41 12.78 -14.08
CA PRO A 102 11.30 12.96 -12.63
C PRO A 102 10.43 14.18 -12.25
N GLY A 103 9.99 14.24 -11.00
CA GLY A 103 9.15 15.33 -10.50
C GLY A 103 8.24 14.93 -9.33
N ARG A 104 7.29 15.80 -9.01
CA ARG A 104 6.26 15.54 -8.01
C ARG A 104 5.01 14.99 -8.67
N TYR A 105 4.45 13.94 -8.08
CA TYR A 105 3.27 13.24 -8.59
C TYR A 105 2.21 13.16 -7.50
N LEU A 106 1.01 13.65 -7.78
CA LEU A 106 -0.17 13.37 -6.96
C LEU A 106 -0.87 12.16 -7.57
N VAL A 107 -0.70 11.00 -6.95
CA VAL A 107 -1.33 9.76 -7.40
C VAL A 107 -2.71 9.65 -6.77
N CYS A 108 -3.74 9.50 -7.59
CA CYS A 108 -5.08 9.07 -7.19
C CYS A 108 -5.28 7.60 -7.59
N ASP A 109 -5.39 6.71 -6.60
CA ASP A 109 -5.77 5.29 -6.80
C ASP A 109 -7.24 5.10 -6.42
N ALA A 110 -8.13 5.17 -7.42
CA ALA A 110 -9.55 4.91 -7.27
C ALA A 110 -9.84 3.41 -7.47
N GLY A 111 -9.87 2.68 -6.37
CA GLY A 111 -10.09 1.24 -6.31
C GLY A 111 -11.54 0.84 -6.02
N ALA A 112 -11.77 -0.47 -5.96
CA ALA A 112 -13.07 -1.03 -5.59
C ALA A 112 -13.43 -0.70 -4.12
N SER A 113 -12.55 -1.04 -3.19
CA SER A 113 -12.79 -0.92 -1.75
C SER A 113 -12.49 0.47 -1.15
N GLY A 114 -12.12 1.45 -1.97
CA GLY A 114 -11.76 2.79 -1.49
C GLY A 114 -10.94 3.57 -2.50
N THR A 115 -10.76 4.86 -2.23
CA THR A 115 -9.88 5.73 -2.99
C THR A 115 -8.76 6.26 -2.10
N GLY A 116 -7.54 6.22 -2.61
CA GLY A 116 -6.37 6.78 -1.94
C GLY A 116 -5.70 7.86 -2.77
N PHE A 117 -5.16 8.86 -2.08
CA PHE A 117 -4.27 9.86 -2.68
C PHE A 117 -2.90 9.81 -2.02
N GLY A 118 -1.85 9.88 -2.83
CA GLY A 118 -0.47 9.92 -2.36
C GLY A 118 0.35 10.96 -3.12
N LEU A 119 0.98 11.87 -2.39
CA LEU A 119 1.96 12.79 -2.94
C LEU A 119 3.32 12.10 -2.94
N CYS A 120 3.87 11.84 -4.13
CA CYS A 120 5.18 11.23 -4.32
C CYS A 120 6.17 12.22 -4.92
N GLU A 121 7.43 12.11 -4.51
CA GLU A 121 8.56 12.76 -5.14
C GLU A 121 9.44 11.72 -5.83
N VAL A 122 9.73 11.94 -7.11
CA VAL A 122 10.63 11.12 -7.90
C VAL A 122 11.86 11.96 -8.25
N SER A 123 13.03 11.56 -7.76
CA SER A 123 14.31 12.22 -8.01
C SER A 123 15.33 11.19 -8.49
N GLY A 124 15.73 11.29 -9.76
CA GLY A 124 16.51 10.25 -10.41
C GLY A 124 15.78 8.90 -10.35
N GLU A 125 16.43 7.91 -9.74
CA GLU A 125 15.90 6.55 -9.54
C GLU A 125 15.17 6.39 -8.20
N SER A 126 15.14 7.40 -7.34
CA SER A 126 14.52 7.31 -6.02
C SER A 126 13.08 7.80 -6.04
N VAL A 127 12.17 7.02 -5.44
CA VAL A 127 10.77 7.39 -5.21
C VAL A 127 10.49 7.51 -3.73
N ARG A 128 9.97 8.67 -3.30
CA ARG A 128 9.64 8.95 -1.90
C ARG A 128 8.16 9.31 -1.78
N LEU A 129 7.43 8.59 -0.93
CA LEU A 129 6.10 8.99 -0.50
C LEU A 129 6.24 10.14 0.52
N VAL A 130 5.59 11.27 0.25
CA VAL A 130 5.65 12.48 1.10
C VAL A 130 4.50 12.52 2.10
N ASP A 131 3.29 12.27 1.61
CA ASP A 131 2.06 12.19 2.39
C ASP A 131 1.06 11.32 1.63
N ALA A 132 0.12 10.70 2.36
CA ALA A 132 -0.97 9.98 1.77
C ALA A 132 -2.23 9.99 2.66
N VAL A 133 -3.36 9.77 2.01
CA VAL A 133 -4.66 9.58 2.65
C VAL A 133 -5.40 8.46 1.93
N PHE A 134 -6.22 7.74 2.67
CA PHE A 134 -7.10 6.71 2.13
C PHE A 134 -8.50 6.87 2.71
N ASP A 135 -9.50 6.66 1.86
CA ASP A 135 -10.90 6.71 2.21
C ASP A 135 -11.62 5.47 1.68
N ALA A 136 -11.97 4.56 2.60
CA ALA A 136 -12.69 3.33 2.28
C ALA A 136 -14.11 3.59 1.74
N GLY A 137 -14.73 4.70 2.13
CA GLY A 137 -16.08 5.06 1.66
C GLY A 137 -16.08 5.81 0.33
N ALA A 138 -14.93 6.05 -0.29
CA ALA A 138 -14.81 6.70 -1.60
C ALA A 138 -14.46 5.70 -2.72
N GLY A 139 -14.75 4.40 -2.52
CA GLY A 139 -14.47 3.33 -3.48
C GLY A 139 -15.62 3.01 -4.43
N GLY A 140 -15.32 2.28 -5.49
CA GLY A 140 -16.31 1.79 -6.45
C GLY A 140 -17.38 0.88 -5.83
N ASP A 141 -17.05 0.08 -4.81
CA ASP A 141 -18.00 -0.80 -4.12
C ASP A 141 -19.01 0.01 -3.31
N ALA A 142 -18.55 1.03 -2.59
CA ALA A 142 -19.42 1.94 -1.83
C ALA A 142 -20.33 2.75 -2.77
N PHE A 143 -19.80 3.18 -3.92
CA PHE A 143 -20.59 3.87 -4.93
C PHE A 143 -21.63 2.93 -5.58
N ALA A 144 -21.22 1.71 -5.93
CA ALA A 144 -22.10 0.70 -6.50
C ALA A 144 -23.25 0.34 -5.54
N GLU A 145 -22.98 0.19 -4.25
CA GLU A 145 -24.00 -0.08 -3.24
C GLU A 145 -24.95 1.11 -3.05
N ALA A 146 -24.45 2.35 -3.13
CA ALA A 146 -25.29 3.55 -3.03
C ALA A 146 -26.25 3.69 -4.23
N VAL A 147 -25.82 3.27 -5.42
CA VAL A 147 -26.61 3.33 -6.66
C VAL A 147 -27.58 2.15 -6.78
N ALA A 148 -27.11 0.95 -6.44
CA ALA A 148 -27.80 -0.31 -6.67
C ALA A 148 -27.66 -1.25 -5.46
N PRO A 149 -28.35 -0.97 -4.34
CA PRO A 149 -28.24 -1.77 -3.12
C PRO A 149 -28.50 -3.25 -3.38
N GLY A 150 -27.59 -4.12 -2.93
CA GLY A 150 -27.66 -5.57 -3.17
C GLY A 150 -27.35 -6.03 -4.60
N HIS A 151 -27.13 -5.11 -5.54
CA HIS A 151 -26.81 -5.38 -6.96
C HIS A 151 -25.49 -4.71 -7.41
N GLY A 152 -24.63 -4.34 -6.46
CA GLY A 152 -23.41 -3.57 -6.75
C GLY A 152 -22.44 -4.27 -7.69
N ARG A 153 -22.34 -5.60 -7.64
CA ARG A 153 -21.47 -6.38 -8.54
C ARG A 153 -21.98 -6.37 -9.97
N GLU A 154 -23.28 -6.60 -10.16
CA GLU A 154 -23.95 -6.53 -11.45
C GLU A 154 -23.85 -5.13 -12.04
N PHE A 155 -24.05 -4.10 -11.22
CA PHE A 155 -23.85 -2.72 -11.60
C PHE A 155 -22.42 -2.47 -12.08
N ALA A 156 -21.40 -2.83 -11.29
CA ALA A 156 -20.00 -2.60 -11.63
C ALA A 156 -19.60 -3.32 -12.94
N ALA A 157 -20.05 -4.56 -13.13
CA ALA A 157 -19.82 -5.31 -14.36
C ALA A 157 -20.50 -4.67 -15.57
N SER A 158 -21.76 -4.26 -15.42
CA SER A 158 -22.54 -3.62 -16.49
C SER A 158 -22.00 -2.24 -16.86
N ALA A 159 -21.60 -1.43 -15.87
CA ALA A 159 -20.96 -0.14 -16.07
C ALA A 159 -19.62 -0.29 -16.80
N ALA A 160 -18.80 -1.28 -16.44
CA ALA A 160 -17.53 -1.57 -17.13
C ALA A 160 -17.75 -2.00 -18.59
N GLN A 161 -18.75 -2.84 -18.86
CA GLN A 161 -19.08 -3.29 -20.23
C GLN A 161 -19.65 -2.16 -21.11
N ASN A 162 -20.29 -1.17 -20.51
CA ASN A 162 -20.98 -0.08 -21.21
C ASN A 162 -20.28 1.28 -21.01
N ALA A 163 -18.99 1.32 -20.66
CA ALA A 163 -18.32 2.54 -20.20
C ALA A 163 -18.42 3.73 -21.19
N GLU A 164 -18.25 3.50 -22.50
CA GLU A 164 -18.34 4.56 -23.52
C GLU A 164 -19.76 5.13 -23.66
N ARG A 165 -20.77 4.25 -23.69
CA ARG A 165 -22.18 4.64 -23.68
C ARG A 165 -22.51 5.40 -22.40
N LEU A 166 -22.04 4.89 -21.27
CA LEU A 166 -22.26 5.49 -19.96
C LEU A 166 -21.71 6.91 -19.89
N ALA A 167 -20.47 7.12 -20.35
CA ALA A 167 -19.86 8.45 -20.44
C ALA A 167 -20.72 9.41 -21.28
N THR A 168 -21.17 8.96 -22.47
CA THR A 168 -22.01 9.75 -23.38
C THR A 168 -23.35 10.13 -22.76
N VAL A 169 -24.03 9.17 -22.12
CA VAL A 169 -25.33 9.38 -21.46
C VAL A 169 -25.19 10.36 -20.30
N LEU A 170 -24.15 10.21 -19.46
CA LEU A 170 -23.91 11.09 -18.32
C LEU A 170 -23.56 12.52 -18.75
N ALA A 171 -22.69 12.68 -19.75
CA ALA A 171 -22.37 13.99 -20.30
C ALA A 171 -23.63 14.70 -20.84
N THR A 172 -24.45 13.99 -21.62
CA THR A 172 -25.70 14.54 -22.17
C THR A 172 -26.70 14.89 -21.06
N ALA A 173 -26.84 14.04 -20.04
CA ALA A 173 -27.77 14.25 -18.93
C ALA A 173 -27.40 15.45 -18.04
N ARG A 174 -26.11 15.83 -17.98
CA ARG A 174 -25.67 17.07 -17.32
C ARG A 174 -26.09 18.32 -18.06
N GLU A 175 -25.93 18.32 -19.39
CA GLU A 175 -26.26 19.48 -20.22
C GLU A 175 -27.78 19.66 -20.38
N LYS A 176 -28.53 18.55 -20.39
CA LYS A 176 -29.95 18.54 -20.77
C LYS A 176 -30.77 17.75 -19.77
N ALA A 177 -31.59 18.46 -18.98
CA ALA A 177 -32.44 17.87 -17.94
C ALA A 177 -33.33 16.71 -18.43
N LEU A 178 -33.82 16.76 -19.68
CA LEU A 178 -34.66 15.72 -20.26
C LEU A 178 -33.96 14.34 -20.35
N PHE A 179 -32.63 14.31 -20.40
CA PHE A 179 -31.84 13.08 -20.47
C PHE A 179 -31.51 12.49 -19.10
N ARG A 180 -31.90 13.14 -17.99
CA ARG A 180 -31.71 12.56 -16.64
C ARG A 180 -32.49 11.25 -16.44
N ASN A 181 -33.60 11.07 -17.15
CA ASN A 181 -34.38 9.82 -17.13
C ASN A 181 -33.88 8.76 -18.11
N ALA A 182 -32.83 9.03 -18.90
CA ALA A 182 -32.29 8.06 -19.83
C ALA A 182 -31.64 6.89 -19.07
N LEU A 183 -31.91 5.66 -19.53
CA LEU A 183 -31.29 4.46 -19.00
C LEU A 183 -29.78 4.50 -19.22
N ALA A 184 -29.03 4.54 -18.12
CA ALA A 184 -27.57 4.55 -18.13
C ALA A 184 -27.03 3.11 -18.05
N VAL A 185 -27.47 2.34 -17.05
CA VAL A 185 -26.96 1.00 -16.74
C VAL A 185 -28.12 0.11 -16.27
N ARG A 186 -28.04 -1.20 -16.53
CA ARG A 186 -28.89 -2.21 -15.87
C ARG A 186 -28.06 -3.07 -14.92
N ALA A 187 -28.57 -3.33 -13.72
CA ALA A 187 -27.96 -4.19 -12.71
C ALA A 187 -28.96 -5.28 -12.29
N GLY A 188 -28.88 -6.45 -12.94
CA GLY A 188 -29.96 -7.44 -12.88
C GLY A 188 -31.24 -6.87 -13.48
N ASP A 189 -32.33 -6.90 -12.71
CA ASP A 189 -33.63 -6.33 -13.09
C ASP A 189 -33.75 -4.82 -12.79
N LEU A 190 -32.75 -4.22 -12.14
CA LEU A 190 -32.75 -2.81 -11.80
C LEU A 190 -32.32 -1.95 -12.99
N GLU A 191 -33.17 -1.00 -13.37
CA GLU A 191 -32.86 0.04 -14.35
C GLU A 191 -32.36 1.30 -13.65
N ILE A 192 -31.12 1.69 -13.95
CA ILE A 192 -30.45 2.84 -13.32
C ILE A 192 -30.36 3.96 -14.36
N THR A 193 -30.97 5.10 -14.05
CA THR A 193 -30.98 6.27 -14.93
C THR A 193 -29.73 7.14 -14.74
N ALA A 194 -29.47 8.01 -15.71
CA ALA A 194 -28.39 8.99 -15.63
C ALA A 194 -28.53 9.93 -14.41
N GLY A 195 -29.76 10.34 -14.10
CA GLY A 195 -30.08 11.20 -12.96
C GLY A 195 -29.70 10.57 -11.63
N VAL A 196 -30.06 9.29 -11.43
CA VAL A 196 -29.71 8.53 -10.22
C VAL A 196 -28.19 8.45 -10.05
N LEU A 197 -27.46 8.19 -11.13
CA LEU A 197 -25.99 8.14 -11.07
C LEU A 197 -25.37 9.51 -10.74
N LEU A 198 -25.87 10.59 -11.34
CA LEU A 198 -25.36 11.94 -11.08
C LEU A 198 -25.64 12.37 -9.63
N GLU A 199 -26.84 12.10 -9.12
CA GLU A 199 -27.23 12.41 -7.74
C GLU A 199 -26.45 11.57 -6.72
N ALA A 200 -26.30 10.27 -6.98
CA ALA A 200 -25.50 9.40 -6.12
C ALA A 200 -24.01 9.78 -6.16
N PHE A 201 -23.50 10.29 -7.28
CA PHE A 201 -22.10 10.66 -7.42
C PHE A 201 -21.78 12.02 -6.80
N GLU A 202 -22.73 12.96 -6.68
CA GLU A 202 -22.47 14.28 -6.11
C GLU A 202 -21.71 14.25 -4.75
N PRO A 203 -22.18 13.52 -3.72
CA PRO A 203 -21.44 13.42 -2.46
C PRO A 203 -20.08 12.72 -2.61
N PHE A 204 -19.96 11.75 -3.52
CA PHE A 204 -18.69 11.08 -3.82
C PHE A 204 -17.69 12.03 -4.47
N GLY A 205 -18.12 12.80 -5.47
CA GLY A 205 -17.32 13.80 -6.17
C GLY A 205 -16.83 14.89 -5.22
N ALA A 206 -17.70 15.39 -4.34
CA ALA A 206 -17.32 16.35 -3.30
C ALA A 206 -16.24 15.78 -2.36
N ARG A 207 -16.37 14.49 -1.97
CA ARG A 207 -15.40 13.80 -1.13
C ARG A 207 -14.05 13.63 -1.82
N LEU A 208 -14.05 13.20 -3.09
CA LEU A 208 -12.84 13.07 -3.90
C LEU A 208 -12.14 14.43 -4.10
N ALA A 209 -12.90 15.48 -4.40
CA ALA A 209 -12.37 16.84 -4.53
C ALA A 209 -11.77 17.34 -3.21
N ALA A 210 -12.40 17.07 -2.07
CA ALA A 210 -11.87 17.44 -0.76
C ALA A 210 -10.56 16.70 -0.43
N LEU A 211 -10.47 15.41 -0.76
CA LEU A 211 -9.23 14.63 -0.60
C LEU A 211 -8.11 15.18 -1.48
N ALA A 212 -8.38 15.50 -2.75
CA ALA A 212 -7.40 16.08 -3.66
C ALA A 212 -6.97 17.50 -3.23
N GLY A 213 -7.91 18.32 -2.75
CA GLY A 213 -7.70 19.70 -2.30
C GLY A 213 -6.71 19.82 -1.13
N ARG A 214 -6.44 18.73 -0.41
CA ARG A 214 -5.46 18.63 0.66
C ARG A 214 -4.01 18.94 0.20
N TRP A 215 -3.74 18.80 -1.09
CA TRP A 215 -2.46 19.17 -1.72
C TRP A 215 -2.62 20.33 -2.72
N SER A 216 -3.66 21.16 -2.57
CA SER A 216 -3.79 22.39 -3.34
C SER A 216 -2.51 23.24 -3.19
N GLY A 217 -1.94 23.66 -4.32
CA GLY A 217 -0.68 24.41 -4.36
C GLY A 217 0.61 23.56 -4.32
N ALA A 218 0.52 22.24 -4.11
CA ALA A 218 1.64 21.37 -4.42
C ALA A 218 1.84 21.38 -5.94
N SER A 219 2.94 21.94 -6.44
CA SER A 219 3.31 21.84 -7.85
C SER A 219 3.64 20.37 -8.16
N ALA A 220 2.61 19.59 -8.51
CA ALA A 220 2.66 18.16 -8.74
C ALA A 220 1.77 17.79 -9.94
N ARG A 221 2.23 16.82 -10.73
CA ARG A 221 1.45 16.25 -11.82
C ARG A 221 0.45 15.25 -11.25
N THR A 222 -0.84 15.45 -11.49
CA THR A 222 -1.85 14.51 -11.02
C THR A 222 -1.94 13.32 -11.99
N VAL A 223 -1.97 12.11 -11.45
CA VAL A 223 -2.17 10.89 -12.22
C VAL A 223 -3.25 10.03 -11.60
N LEU A 224 -4.04 9.38 -12.45
CA LEU A 224 -5.21 8.60 -12.05
C LEU A 224 -5.02 7.13 -12.43
N THR A 225 -5.21 6.24 -11.45
CA THR A 225 -5.08 4.79 -11.57
C THR A 225 -6.17 4.08 -10.76
N GLY A 226 -6.33 2.78 -10.98
CA GLY A 226 -7.29 1.94 -10.27
C GLY A 226 -8.45 1.49 -11.16
N GLY A 227 -9.25 0.54 -10.68
CA GLY A 227 -10.38 0.01 -11.45
C GLY A 227 -11.54 0.99 -11.54
N PHE A 228 -11.87 1.66 -10.44
CA PHE A 228 -12.95 2.64 -10.38
C PHE A 228 -12.56 3.97 -11.05
N ALA A 229 -11.28 4.21 -11.23
CA ALA A 229 -10.71 5.34 -11.96
C ALA A 229 -11.20 5.47 -13.41
N ALA A 230 -11.60 4.35 -14.03
CA ALA A 230 -12.18 4.33 -15.38
C ALA A 230 -13.65 4.76 -15.41
N PHE A 231 -14.29 4.94 -14.25
CA PHE A 231 -15.67 5.41 -14.19
C PHE A 231 -15.74 6.88 -14.66
N PRO A 232 -16.61 7.24 -15.62
CA PRO A 232 -16.55 8.54 -16.29
C PRO A 232 -16.56 9.75 -15.35
N LEU A 233 -17.35 9.69 -14.27
CA LEU A 233 -17.49 10.81 -13.34
C LEU A 233 -16.24 11.04 -12.47
N VAL A 234 -15.37 10.05 -12.31
CA VAL A 234 -14.14 10.19 -11.51
C VAL A 234 -13.12 11.09 -12.22
N ALA A 235 -12.96 10.93 -13.52
CA ALA A 235 -12.04 11.74 -14.32
C ALA A 235 -12.43 13.23 -14.33
N GLU A 236 -13.72 13.55 -14.20
CA GLU A 236 -14.20 14.93 -14.20
C GLU A 236 -13.94 15.67 -12.89
N VAL A 237 -13.83 14.95 -11.77
CA VAL A 237 -13.43 15.53 -10.48
C VAL A 237 -11.94 15.92 -10.51
N LEU A 238 -11.15 15.25 -11.34
CA LEU A 238 -9.71 15.45 -11.49
C LEU A 238 -9.36 15.69 -12.97
N PRO A 239 -9.83 16.79 -13.58
CA PRO A 239 -9.77 17.00 -15.03
C PRO A 239 -8.34 17.05 -15.58
N ASP A 240 -7.38 17.49 -14.76
CA ASP A 240 -5.96 17.56 -15.12
C ASP A 240 -5.19 16.25 -14.86
N ALA A 241 -5.86 15.22 -14.34
CA ALA A 241 -5.20 13.96 -14.02
C ALA A 241 -4.94 13.12 -15.27
N ALA A 242 -3.69 12.79 -15.53
CA ALA A 242 -3.34 11.88 -16.62
C ALA A 242 -3.76 10.44 -16.26
N PRO A 243 -4.62 9.78 -17.06
CA PRO A 243 -5.01 8.40 -16.81
C PRO A 243 -3.84 7.45 -17.13
N LEU A 244 -3.45 6.64 -16.15
CA LEU A 244 -2.43 5.60 -16.33
C LEU A 244 -3.04 4.20 -16.52
N GLY A 245 -4.34 4.07 -16.32
CA GLY A 245 -5.08 2.82 -16.44
C GLY A 245 -4.90 1.89 -15.22
N PRO A 246 -5.64 0.75 -15.19
CA PRO A 246 -5.74 -0.11 -14.02
C PRO A 246 -4.48 -0.96 -13.74
N HIS A 247 -3.46 -0.89 -14.60
CA HIS A 247 -2.24 -1.69 -14.51
C HIS A 247 -1.01 -0.88 -14.10
N ALA A 248 -1.14 0.42 -13.86
CA ALA A 248 -0.01 1.31 -13.58
C ALA A 248 0.84 0.85 -12.38
N ALA A 249 0.21 0.29 -11.34
CA ALA A 249 0.92 -0.23 -10.17
C ALA A 249 1.82 -1.43 -10.50
N VAL A 250 1.33 -2.41 -11.26
CA VAL A 250 2.12 -3.59 -11.61
C VAL A 250 3.22 -3.28 -12.64
N GLU A 251 2.96 -2.33 -13.55
CA GLU A 251 3.99 -1.81 -14.47
C GLU A 251 5.07 -1.03 -13.71
N GLY A 252 4.66 -0.23 -12.72
CA GLY A 252 5.56 0.44 -11.81
C GLY A 252 6.46 -0.54 -11.06
N ALA A 253 5.88 -1.57 -10.45
CA ALA A 253 6.62 -2.61 -9.76
C ALA A 253 7.59 -3.37 -10.65
N ALA A 254 7.28 -3.53 -11.95
CA ALA A 254 8.22 -4.11 -12.89
C ALA A 254 9.49 -3.24 -13.05
N LEU A 255 9.37 -1.91 -12.92
CA LEU A 255 10.53 -1.01 -12.93
C LEU A 255 11.37 -1.14 -11.66
N PHE A 256 10.75 -1.37 -10.49
CA PHE A 256 11.46 -1.65 -9.24
C PHE A 256 12.18 -3.00 -9.27
N ALA A 257 11.49 -4.05 -9.74
CA ALA A 257 12.10 -5.37 -9.90
C ALA A 257 13.22 -5.39 -10.96
N GLY A 258 13.18 -4.47 -11.93
CA GLY A 258 14.26 -4.22 -12.89
C GLY A 258 15.36 -3.27 -12.38
N GLU A 259 15.30 -2.86 -11.12
CA GLU A 259 16.23 -1.91 -10.45
C GLU A 259 16.32 -0.52 -11.12
N VAL A 260 15.33 -0.14 -11.93
CA VAL A 260 15.25 1.20 -12.55
C VAL A 260 14.83 2.25 -11.52
N PHE A 261 13.99 1.86 -10.56
CA PHE A 261 13.58 2.70 -9.45
C PHE A 261 13.75 1.97 -8.12
N ARG A 262 13.89 2.74 -7.04
CA ARG A 262 13.99 2.27 -5.66
C ARG A 262 13.15 3.14 -4.74
N GLU A 263 12.57 2.55 -3.70
CA GLU A 263 11.91 3.36 -2.67
C GLU A 263 13.00 4.05 -1.87
N ALA A 264 12.75 5.28 -1.44
CA ALA A 264 13.65 5.98 -0.54
C ALA A 264 13.95 5.08 0.68
N PRO A 265 15.22 4.95 1.07
CA PRO A 265 15.59 4.03 2.14
C PRO A 265 14.93 4.44 3.47
N LEU A 266 14.60 3.44 4.28
CA LEU A 266 14.24 3.65 5.67
C LEU A 266 15.47 4.17 6.44
N PRO A 267 15.28 4.99 7.50
CA PRO A 267 16.38 5.42 8.34
C PRO A 267 17.04 4.23 9.04
N ASP A 268 18.30 4.40 9.46
CA ASP A 268 18.95 3.42 10.32
C ASP A 268 18.33 3.51 11.72
N VAL A 269 17.81 2.40 12.25
CA VAL A 269 17.15 2.36 13.56
C VAL A 269 17.82 1.31 14.42
N ARG A 270 18.32 1.74 15.58
CA ARG A 270 19.01 0.89 16.54
C ARG A 270 18.35 0.93 17.91
N LEU A 271 18.46 -0.16 18.64
CA LEU A 271 18.07 -0.29 20.04
C LEU A 271 19.35 -0.33 20.89
N PRO A 272 19.71 0.77 21.57
CA PRO A 272 20.77 0.73 22.56
C PRO A 272 20.27 -0.09 23.77
N ILE A 273 20.96 -1.18 24.07
CA ILE A 273 20.66 -2.02 25.23
C ILE A 273 21.91 -2.20 26.10
N HIS A 274 21.69 -2.25 27.42
CA HIS A 274 22.73 -2.63 28.37
C HIS A 274 22.59 -4.13 28.68
N ARG A 275 23.72 -4.85 28.69
CA ARG A 275 23.77 -6.27 29.06
C ARG A 275 24.93 -6.56 30.00
N ILE A 276 24.85 -7.65 30.75
CA ILE A 276 25.96 -8.14 31.56
C ILE A 276 26.72 -9.22 30.78
N ARG A 277 28.02 -9.04 30.58
CA ARG A 277 28.91 -10.04 29.96
C ARG A 277 30.13 -10.24 30.84
N HIS A 278 30.38 -11.49 31.26
CA HIS A 278 31.45 -11.83 32.20
C HIS A 278 31.44 -10.98 33.49
N GLY A 279 30.24 -10.66 34.01
CA GLY A 279 30.07 -9.86 35.22
C GLY A 279 30.19 -8.35 35.03
N LEU A 280 30.42 -7.85 33.81
CA LEU A 280 30.55 -6.42 33.51
C LEU A 280 29.38 -5.91 32.65
N PRO A 281 28.90 -4.67 32.89
CA PRO A 281 27.96 -4.03 32.00
C PRO A 281 28.65 -3.71 30.66
N VAL A 282 27.99 -4.08 29.57
CA VAL A 282 28.43 -3.84 28.19
C VAL A 282 27.25 -3.28 27.43
N GLU A 283 27.48 -2.21 26.69
CA GLU A 283 26.51 -1.66 25.74
C GLU A 283 26.50 -2.49 24.46
N ALA A 284 25.31 -2.71 23.92
CA ALA A 284 25.12 -3.31 22.62
C ALA A 284 24.09 -2.49 21.86
N GLU A 285 24.36 -2.26 20.57
CA GLU A 285 23.41 -1.67 19.64
C GLU A 285 22.81 -2.80 18.80
N ILE A 286 21.49 -2.89 18.79
CA ILE A 286 20.76 -3.91 18.04
C ILE A 286 20.02 -3.26 16.89
N ASP A 287 20.33 -3.69 15.66
CA ASP A 287 19.64 -3.22 14.46
C ASP A 287 18.16 -3.60 14.49
N VAL A 288 17.29 -2.65 14.10
CA VAL A 288 15.87 -2.88 13.87
C VAL A 288 15.63 -2.95 12.36
N PRO A 289 15.53 -4.17 11.78
CA PRO A 289 15.53 -4.32 10.32
C PRO A 289 14.25 -3.80 9.66
N GLY A 290 14.44 -3.11 8.54
CA GLY A 290 13.38 -2.51 7.71
C GLY A 290 12.57 -3.44 6.81
N ARG A 291 12.98 -4.72 6.70
CA ARG A 291 12.39 -5.67 5.75
C ARG A 291 11.35 -6.58 6.43
N PRO A 292 10.21 -6.87 5.76
CA PRO A 292 9.31 -7.95 6.18
C PRO A 292 10.04 -9.27 6.39
N GLY A 293 9.56 -10.08 7.33
CA GLY A 293 10.16 -11.35 7.75
C GLY A 293 11.47 -11.22 8.54
N ARG A 294 11.94 -9.99 8.81
CA ARG A 294 13.12 -9.73 9.64
C ARG A 294 12.72 -8.93 10.87
N PHE A 295 13.34 -9.30 11.99
CA PHE A 295 13.13 -8.69 13.30
C PHE A 295 14.46 -8.45 14.00
N ALA A 296 14.46 -7.53 14.97
CA ALA A 296 15.62 -7.25 15.81
C ALA A 296 16.08 -8.55 16.48
N ALA A 297 17.39 -8.81 16.48
CA ALA A 297 17.94 -10.07 16.97
C ALA A 297 19.18 -9.83 17.84
N LEU A 298 19.27 -10.57 18.94
CA LEU A 298 20.43 -10.61 19.82
C LEU A 298 21.01 -12.02 19.79
N THR A 299 22.30 -12.15 19.49
CA THR A 299 23.00 -13.45 19.40
C THR A 299 22.36 -14.44 18.42
N GLY A 300 21.81 -13.93 17.32
CA GLY A 300 21.19 -14.74 16.26
C GLY A 300 19.77 -15.24 16.57
N ARG A 301 19.15 -14.76 17.66
CA ARG A 301 17.76 -15.06 18.02
C ARG A 301 16.96 -13.77 18.15
N ASP A 302 15.69 -13.81 17.76
CA ASP A 302 14.78 -12.66 17.87
C ASP A 302 14.79 -12.10 19.29
N LEU A 303 15.06 -10.80 19.40
CA LEU A 303 14.93 -10.04 20.64
C LEU A 303 13.46 -9.76 20.89
N LEU A 304 12.95 -10.22 22.03
CA LEU A 304 11.56 -10.05 22.42
C LEU A 304 11.39 -8.81 23.29
N LEU A 305 10.47 -7.93 22.94
CA LEU A 305 9.99 -6.86 23.80
C LEU A 305 8.85 -7.39 24.68
N CYS A 306 9.02 -7.37 26.00
CA CYS A 306 8.03 -7.85 26.95
C CYS A 306 7.37 -6.67 27.66
N HIS A 307 6.04 -6.56 27.59
CA HIS A 307 5.27 -5.55 28.32
C HIS A 307 4.40 -6.24 29.37
N ARG A 308 4.58 -5.87 30.65
CA ARG A 308 3.82 -6.37 31.81
C ARG A 308 3.73 -7.90 31.87
N ARG A 309 4.78 -8.58 31.41
CA ARG A 309 4.89 -10.02 31.41
C ARG A 309 6.34 -10.41 31.66
N GLU A 310 6.52 -11.49 32.40
CA GLU A 310 7.85 -12.07 32.57
C GLU A 310 8.42 -12.50 31.21
N PRO A 311 9.71 -12.23 30.97
CA PRO A 311 10.34 -12.66 29.73
C PRO A 311 10.41 -14.19 29.63
N PRO A 312 10.22 -14.77 28.44
CA PRO A 312 10.34 -16.22 28.27
C PRO A 312 11.75 -16.70 28.65
N LEU A 313 11.82 -17.75 29.48
CA LEU A 313 13.08 -18.35 29.91
C LEU A 313 13.96 -18.70 28.70
N GLY A 314 15.18 -18.17 28.70
CA GLY A 314 16.18 -18.44 27.67
C GLY A 314 15.95 -17.73 26.32
N ALA A 315 14.99 -16.81 26.22
CA ALA A 315 14.86 -15.91 25.07
C ALA A 315 15.49 -14.54 25.37
N PRO A 316 16.30 -13.98 24.45
CA PRO A 316 16.79 -12.62 24.62
C PRO A 316 15.60 -11.67 24.64
N SER A 317 15.52 -10.84 25.67
CA SER A 317 14.33 -10.04 25.94
C SER A 317 14.64 -8.72 26.61
N LEU A 318 13.78 -7.73 26.35
CA LEU A 318 13.82 -6.40 26.92
C LEU A 318 12.47 -6.15 27.60
N LEU A 319 12.48 -5.79 28.89
CA LEU A 319 11.28 -5.40 29.61
C LEU A 319 10.98 -3.92 29.34
N LEU A 320 9.78 -3.63 28.83
CA LEU A 320 9.28 -2.26 28.75
C LEU A 320 8.84 -1.79 30.14
N ASP A 321 9.19 -0.56 30.46
CA ASP A 321 8.66 0.12 31.64
C ASP A 321 7.16 0.45 31.50
N ASP A 322 6.54 0.87 32.60
CA ASP A 322 5.13 1.27 32.61
C ASP A 322 4.85 2.55 31.80
N ALA A 323 5.90 3.34 31.53
CA ALA A 323 5.80 4.48 30.62
C ALA A 323 5.72 4.04 29.15
N GLY A 324 6.04 2.77 28.85
CA GLY A 324 6.05 2.21 27.50
C GLY A 324 7.09 2.88 26.61
N THR A 325 8.19 3.40 27.17
CA THR A 325 9.21 4.08 26.38
C THR A 325 10.23 3.08 25.88
N LEU A 326 10.40 3.03 24.55
CA LEU A 326 11.42 2.24 23.90
C LEU A 326 12.59 3.16 23.54
N PRO A 327 13.79 2.97 24.12
CA PRO A 327 14.96 3.72 23.68
C PRO A 327 15.30 3.28 22.25
N VAL A 328 15.22 4.21 21.31
CA VAL A 328 15.64 3.99 19.93
C VAL A 328 16.59 5.10 19.51
N GLU A 329 17.53 4.75 18.65
CA GLU A 329 18.34 5.70 17.91
C GLU A 329 17.95 5.66 16.45
N VAL A 330 17.80 6.83 15.84
CA VAL A 330 17.47 7.02 14.43
C VAL A 330 18.61 7.81 13.80
N ASP A 331 19.30 7.22 12.83
CA ASP A 331 20.48 7.78 12.18
C ASP A 331 21.54 8.29 13.18
N GLY A 332 21.77 7.50 14.25
CA GLY A 332 22.74 7.79 15.32
C GLY A 332 22.31 8.88 16.31
N ARG A 333 21.03 9.26 16.34
CA ARG A 333 20.48 10.23 17.30
C ARG A 333 19.39 9.59 18.14
N PRO A 334 19.35 9.80 19.46
CA PRO A 334 18.23 9.37 20.28
C PRO A 334 16.91 9.93 19.74
N ALA A 335 15.91 9.07 19.59
CA ALA A 335 14.57 9.47 19.17
C ALA A 335 13.50 8.94 20.13
N PRO A 336 12.43 9.69 20.39
CA PRO A 336 11.32 9.19 21.18
C PRO A 336 10.58 8.08 20.42
N CYS A 337 10.40 6.93 21.07
CA CYS A 337 9.52 5.86 20.59
C CYS A 337 8.63 5.41 21.75
N ARG A 338 7.37 5.86 21.74
CA ARG A 338 6.42 5.63 22.84
C ARG A 338 5.41 4.57 22.44
N ALA A 339 5.52 3.38 23.02
CA ALA A 339 4.55 2.30 22.89
C ALA A 339 3.44 2.42 23.97
N ALA A 340 2.93 3.63 24.18
CA ALA A 340 1.87 3.87 25.16
C ALA A 340 0.59 3.11 24.77
N GLY A 341 -0.04 2.43 25.74
CA GLY A 341 -1.25 1.64 25.49
C GLY A 341 -1.01 0.29 24.82
N LEU A 342 0.25 -0.17 24.72
CA LEU A 342 0.56 -1.51 24.25
C LEU A 342 -0.11 -2.56 25.15
N PRO A 343 -0.86 -3.55 24.60
CA PRO A 343 -1.39 -4.63 25.41
C PRO A 343 -0.29 -5.43 26.13
N PRO A 344 -0.58 -6.08 27.26
CA PRO A 344 0.37 -7.01 27.89
C PRO A 344 0.75 -8.15 26.94
N GLY A 345 2.04 -8.44 26.82
CA GLY A 345 2.49 -9.47 25.87
C GLY A 345 3.99 -9.46 25.57
N ALA A 346 4.37 -10.34 24.64
CA ALA A 346 5.71 -10.40 24.07
C ALA A 346 5.63 -10.08 22.58
N TYR A 347 6.57 -9.28 22.09
CA TYR A 347 6.56 -8.72 20.74
C TYR A 347 7.92 -8.87 20.06
N ARG A 348 7.90 -9.13 18.74
CA ARG A 348 9.06 -8.98 17.86
C ARG A 348 9.08 -7.57 17.28
N LEU A 349 10.26 -6.98 17.14
CA LEU A 349 10.41 -5.60 16.65
C LEU A 349 10.91 -5.59 15.22
N GLY A 350 10.28 -4.82 14.34
CA GLY A 350 10.75 -4.55 12.99
C GLY A 350 10.45 -3.12 12.58
N LEU A 351 11.24 -2.56 11.66
CA LEU A 351 11.02 -1.24 11.11
C LEU A 351 10.19 -1.37 9.82
N ARG A 352 9.14 -0.56 9.66
CA ARG A 352 8.28 -0.60 8.47
C ARG A 352 8.05 0.82 7.93
N ALA A 353 7.93 0.94 6.61
CA ALA A 353 7.44 2.17 6.00
C ALA A 353 5.98 2.39 6.41
N ALA A 354 5.57 3.64 6.66
CA ALA A 354 4.17 4.06 6.80
C ALA A 354 3.94 5.39 6.08
N THR A 355 2.68 5.75 5.83
CA THR A 355 2.32 6.92 5.00
C THR A 355 2.75 8.24 5.62
N ARG A 356 2.81 8.30 6.96
CA ARG A 356 3.23 9.48 7.74
C ARG A 356 4.68 9.43 8.22
N GLY A 357 5.45 8.47 7.71
CA GLY A 357 6.83 8.22 8.11
C GLY A 357 7.06 6.79 8.57
N PRO A 358 8.31 6.38 8.79
CA PRO A 358 8.63 5.04 9.25
C PRO A 358 8.12 4.78 10.68
N VAL A 359 7.76 3.53 10.96
CA VAL A 359 7.25 3.07 12.26
C VAL A 359 8.05 1.89 12.77
N VAL A 360 8.25 1.82 14.08
CA VAL A 360 8.66 0.57 14.75
C VAL A 360 7.39 -0.25 14.92
N ALA A 361 7.28 -1.34 14.17
CA ALA A 361 6.17 -2.28 14.25
C ALA A 361 6.47 -3.35 15.29
N LEU A 362 5.58 -3.47 16.27
CA LEU A 362 5.62 -4.48 17.32
C LEU A 362 4.68 -5.62 16.95
N PHE A 363 5.25 -6.78 16.62
CA PHE A 363 4.49 -7.96 16.20
C PHE A 363 4.30 -8.92 17.38
N PRO A 364 3.07 -9.14 17.86
CA PRO A 364 2.80 -10.10 18.91
C PRO A 364 3.37 -11.48 18.55
N VAL A 365 3.90 -12.17 19.57
CA VAL A 365 4.23 -13.60 19.44
C VAL A 365 2.95 -14.45 19.45
N ALA A 366 1.88 -13.95 20.08
CA ALA A 366 0.57 -14.58 20.02
C ALA A 366 0.00 -14.48 18.59
N PRO A 367 -0.48 -15.59 18.00
CA PRO A 367 -0.82 -15.66 16.58
C PRO A 367 -2.03 -14.82 16.16
N ASP A 368 -2.92 -14.49 17.10
CA ASP A 368 -4.21 -13.85 16.81
C ASP A 368 -4.24 -12.35 17.15
N ALA A 369 -3.12 -11.77 17.57
CA ALA A 369 -3.04 -10.36 17.93
C ALA A 369 -2.45 -9.53 16.79
N ASP A 370 -3.06 -8.36 16.54
CA ASP A 370 -2.60 -7.45 15.51
C ASP A 370 -1.26 -6.79 15.89
N PRO A 371 -0.36 -6.58 14.92
CA PRO A 371 0.81 -5.73 15.09
C PRO A 371 0.45 -4.32 15.55
N VAL A 372 1.31 -3.72 16.36
CA VAL A 372 1.14 -2.34 16.82
C VAL A 372 2.19 -1.45 16.16
N PRO A 373 1.79 -0.53 15.26
CA PRO A 373 2.71 0.45 14.71
C PRO A 373 3.00 1.54 15.76
N VAL A 374 4.28 1.76 16.07
CA VAL A 374 4.74 2.84 16.95
C VAL A 374 5.48 3.87 16.10
N PRO A 375 4.92 5.09 15.94
CA PRO A 375 5.55 6.15 15.16
C PRO A 375 6.94 6.51 15.71
N LEU A 376 7.89 6.70 14.81
CA LEU A 376 9.16 7.35 15.15
C LEU A 376 8.96 8.86 15.13
N GLU A 377 9.05 9.50 16.29
CA GLU A 377 9.07 10.96 16.35
C GLU A 377 10.36 11.45 15.69
N ARG A 378 10.25 12.37 14.72
CA ARG A 378 11.45 12.96 14.11
C ARG A 378 12.21 13.71 15.20
N PRO A 379 13.54 13.52 15.31
CA PRO A 379 14.33 14.33 16.22
C PRO A 379 14.12 15.80 15.86
N ALA A 380 13.91 16.65 16.87
CA ALA A 380 13.83 18.08 16.68
C ALA A 380 15.08 18.54 15.91
N ARG A 381 14.87 19.27 14.81
CA ARG A 381 15.97 19.74 13.94
C ARG A 381 16.81 20.79 14.63
#